data_AF-A0A926EMD0-F1
#
_entry.id   AF-A0A926EMD0-F1
#
_cell.length_a   1.000
_cell.length_b   1.000
_cell.length_c   1.000
_cell.angle_alpha   90.00
_cell.angle_beta   90.00
_cell.angle_gamma   90.00
#
_symmetry.space_group_name_H-M   'P 1'
#
loop_
_entity.id
_entity.type
_entity.pdbx_description
1 polymer ?
#
loop_
_entity_poly.entity_id
_entity_poly.type
_entity_poly.pdbx_seq_one_letter_code
_entity_poly.pdbx_strand_id
1 'polypeptide(L)'
;MDEQIKNIILDEFTKLVHTIEGDFHINFLKKRHNFLLNQLDKMMIAHMVFVSSFESKSGNAIQACAKRIARLRFGEENVPQIVNPKGLALPNGFCNPKGEQVVITNVNIESAALHGEINKFREEHKGRGRGKSRIESSVTQESIKQLLTIGGKYIEDRIYIKPVDLCFRDGEEWNIMEIKAGGALDSSNAPSNAEKLLLLYTALQEKNCRCYFATLYNKDGEGAHWNSGVKAHLSYPEMFLIGRQFWERILPQEISFRNFVKIYKQALTQIDLNARIRTMISDCVGTL
;
A
#
# COMPACT_ATOMS: atom_id res chain seq x y z
N MET A 1 5.55 22.83 -8.27
CA MET A 1 5.06 21.45 -8.08
C MET A 1 6.20 20.42 -8.14
N ASP A 2 6.96 20.33 -9.24
CA ASP A 2 8.07 19.34 -9.38
C ASP A 2 9.03 19.31 -8.19
N GLU A 3 9.52 20.47 -7.74
CA GLU A 3 10.45 20.57 -6.63
C GLU A 3 9.84 20.11 -5.29
N GLN A 4 8.54 20.37 -5.06
CA GLN A 4 7.84 19.91 -3.86
C GLN A 4 7.73 18.38 -3.84
N ILE A 5 7.40 17.78 -4.98
CA ILE A 5 7.38 16.31 -5.12
C ILE A 5 8.78 15.74 -4.92
N LYS A 6 9.82 16.36 -5.51
CA LYS A 6 11.21 15.94 -5.34
C LYS A 6 11.61 15.95 -3.86
N ASN A 7 11.28 17.02 -3.14
CA ASN A 7 11.58 17.15 -1.72
C ASN A 7 10.86 16.10 -0.87
N ILE A 8 9.59 15.78 -1.17
CA ILE A 8 8.88 14.68 -0.53
C ILE A 8 9.64 13.36 -0.71
N ILE A 9 10.08 13.05 -1.93
CA ILE A 9 10.80 11.82 -2.23
C ILE A 9 12.16 11.80 -1.53
N LEU A 10 12.89 12.92 -1.56
CA LEU A 10 14.17 13.08 -0.88
C LEU A 10 14.03 12.81 0.62
N ASP A 11 13.04 13.43 1.28
CA ASP A 11 12.80 13.26 2.71
C ASP A 11 12.56 11.79 3.06
N GLU A 12 11.61 11.13 2.38
CA GLU A 12 11.21 9.77 2.73
C GLU A 12 12.30 8.74 2.39
N PHE A 13 12.99 8.90 1.25
CA PHE A 13 14.06 7.98 0.88
C PHE A 13 15.35 8.23 1.66
N THR A 14 15.63 9.46 2.12
CA THR A 14 16.76 9.71 3.02
C THR A 14 16.54 9.02 4.37
N LYS A 15 15.33 9.12 4.95
CA LYS A 15 14.96 8.40 6.19
C LYS A 15 15.09 6.89 6.02
N LEU A 16 14.62 6.35 4.88
CA LEU A 16 14.77 4.93 4.54
C LEU A 16 16.25 4.53 4.53
N VAL A 17 17.09 5.30 3.84
CA VAL A 17 18.51 4.97 3.69
C VAL A 17 19.23 5.03 5.03
N HIS A 18 19.00 6.07 5.85
CA HIS A 18 19.55 6.14 7.21
C HIS A 18 19.11 4.97 8.09
N THR A 19 17.87 4.50 7.94
CA THR A 19 17.38 3.32 8.67
C THR A 19 18.11 2.05 8.23
N ILE A 20 18.36 1.89 6.93
CA ILE A 20 19.14 0.75 6.41
C ILE A 20 20.58 0.83 6.89
N GLU A 21 21.24 1.99 6.78
CA GLU A 21 22.62 2.19 7.26
C GLU A 21 22.76 1.83 8.75
N GLY A 22 21.80 2.25 9.58
CA GLY A 22 21.81 1.97 11.02
C GLY A 22 21.66 0.50 11.40
N ASP A 23 20.99 -0.31 10.56
CA ASP A 23 20.73 -1.73 10.86
C ASP A 23 21.50 -2.72 9.96
N PHE A 24 22.26 -2.22 8.98
CA PHE A 24 22.89 -3.03 7.93
C PHE A 24 23.84 -4.09 8.50
N HIS A 25 24.77 -3.68 9.36
CA HIS A 25 25.78 -4.58 9.92
C HIS A 25 25.16 -5.69 10.78
N ILE A 26 24.16 -5.33 11.61
CA ILE A 26 23.44 -6.29 12.44
C ILE A 26 22.70 -7.31 11.57
N ASN A 27 22.04 -6.84 10.51
CA ASN A 27 21.32 -7.71 9.57
C ASN A 27 22.30 -8.62 8.77
N PHE A 28 23.47 -8.11 8.43
CA PHE A 28 24.55 -8.88 7.82
C PHE A 28 25.03 -10.01 8.72
N LEU A 29 25.35 -9.73 9.98
CA LEU A 29 25.76 -10.76 10.95
C LEU A 29 24.67 -11.83 11.13
N LYS A 30 23.40 -11.41 11.30
CA LYS A 30 22.26 -12.32 11.40
C LYS A 30 22.13 -13.23 10.18
N LYS A 31 22.30 -12.70 8.96
CA LYS A 31 22.17 -13.47 7.72
C LYS A 31 23.25 -14.55 7.60
N ARG A 32 24.46 -14.32 8.15
CA ARG A 32 25.55 -15.32 8.18
C ARG A 32 25.25 -16.54 9.08
N HIS A 33 24.29 -16.44 9.98
CA HIS A 33 23.83 -17.60 10.75
C HIS A 33 22.83 -18.48 9.98
N ASN A 34 22.38 -18.07 8.80
CA ASN A 34 21.51 -18.88 7.97
C ASN A 34 22.30 -20.06 7.36
N PHE A 35 22.13 -21.26 7.91
CA PHE A 35 22.86 -22.45 7.48
C PHE A 35 22.64 -22.83 6.00
N LEU A 36 21.58 -22.34 5.36
CA LEU A 36 21.31 -22.57 3.94
C LEU A 36 22.13 -21.65 3.03
N LEU A 37 22.50 -20.46 3.54
CA LEU A 37 23.11 -19.38 2.75
C LEU A 37 24.50 -18.97 3.25
N ASN A 38 24.94 -19.47 4.40
CA ASN A 38 26.20 -19.07 5.03
C ASN A 38 27.47 -19.57 4.32
N GLN A 39 27.30 -20.44 3.31
CA GLN A 39 28.37 -20.86 2.40
C GLN A 39 28.60 -19.86 1.26
N LEU A 40 27.67 -18.93 1.02
CA LEU A 40 27.86 -17.85 0.05
C LEU A 40 28.93 -16.88 0.54
N ASP A 41 29.62 -16.26 -0.41
CA ASP A 41 30.66 -15.29 -0.08
C ASP A 41 30.08 -14.03 0.60
N LYS A 42 30.94 -13.31 1.32
CA LYS A 42 30.54 -12.12 2.10
C LYS A 42 29.88 -11.04 1.23
N MET A 43 30.35 -10.86 -0.01
CA MET A 43 29.82 -9.84 -0.92
C MET A 43 28.38 -10.17 -1.32
N MET A 44 28.13 -11.45 -1.66
CA MET A 44 26.79 -11.94 -1.97
C MET A 44 25.83 -11.76 -0.79
N ILE A 45 26.26 -12.13 0.42
CA ILE A 45 25.44 -11.95 1.64
C ILE A 45 25.11 -10.47 1.86
N ALA A 46 26.08 -9.57 1.70
CA ALA A 46 25.86 -8.13 1.86
C ALA A 46 24.85 -7.58 0.85
N HIS A 47 24.94 -7.97 -0.42
CA HIS A 47 23.94 -7.61 -1.44
C HIS A 47 22.54 -8.15 -1.09
N MET A 48 22.43 -9.39 -0.62
CA MET A 48 21.14 -9.97 -0.22
C MET A 48 20.51 -9.21 0.95
N VAL A 49 21.32 -8.79 1.92
CA VAL A 49 20.89 -7.98 3.07
C VAL A 49 20.39 -6.63 2.60
N PHE A 50 21.11 -5.98 1.68
CA PHE A 50 20.68 -4.73 1.07
C PHE A 50 19.32 -4.88 0.38
N VAL A 51 19.19 -5.82 -0.56
CA VAL A 51 17.95 -6.02 -1.33
C VAL A 51 16.77 -6.31 -0.40
N SER A 52 16.93 -7.23 0.54
CA SER A 52 15.85 -7.58 1.50
C SER A 52 15.42 -6.37 2.34
N SER A 53 16.38 -5.58 2.82
CA SER A 53 16.12 -4.39 3.63
C SER A 53 15.47 -3.28 2.83
N PHE A 54 15.96 -3.06 1.61
CA PHE A 54 15.45 -2.03 0.70
C PHE A 54 14.03 -2.37 0.26
N GLU A 55 13.74 -3.59 -0.18
CA GLU A 55 12.39 -4.00 -0.58
C GLU A 55 11.39 -3.85 0.57
N SER A 56 11.75 -4.31 1.77
CA SER A 56 10.86 -4.22 2.94
C SER A 56 10.55 -2.77 3.34
N LYS A 57 11.56 -1.89 3.34
CA LYS A 57 11.40 -0.50 3.81
C LYS A 57 10.90 0.46 2.73
N SER A 58 11.22 0.19 1.46
CA SER A 58 10.82 1.04 0.33
C SER A 58 9.32 1.08 0.14
N GLY A 59 8.61 -0.03 0.40
CA GLY A 59 7.14 -0.07 0.38
C GLY A 59 6.50 0.95 1.32
N ASN A 60 7.05 1.14 2.52
CA ASN A 60 6.54 2.13 3.46
C ASN A 60 6.89 3.56 3.02
N ALA A 61 8.13 3.79 2.58
CA ALA A 61 8.59 5.12 2.16
C ALA A 61 7.79 5.65 0.95
N ILE A 62 7.57 4.80 -0.05
CA ILE A 62 6.83 5.18 -1.25
C ILE A 62 5.33 5.37 -0.98
N GLN A 63 4.74 4.65 -0.01
CA GLN A 63 3.38 4.89 0.46
C GLN A 63 3.28 6.24 1.19
N ALA A 64 4.28 6.58 2.01
CA ALA A 64 4.37 7.90 2.62
C ALA A 64 4.48 9.01 1.56
N CYS A 65 5.29 8.80 0.50
CA CYS A 65 5.32 9.69 -0.66
C CYS A 65 3.94 9.84 -1.31
N ALA A 66 3.26 8.73 -1.59
CA ALA A 66 1.94 8.75 -2.20
C ALA A 66 0.92 9.58 -1.38
N LYS A 67 0.89 9.39 -0.06
CA LYS A 67 0.03 10.19 0.83
C LYS A 67 0.37 11.68 0.80
N ARG A 68 1.66 12.04 0.90
CA ARG A 68 2.11 13.44 0.85
C ARG A 68 1.84 14.09 -0.52
N ILE A 69 1.98 13.33 -1.60
CA ILE A 69 1.69 13.79 -2.96
C ILE A 69 0.17 13.95 -3.18
N ALA A 70 -0.64 13.02 -2.67
CA ALA A 70 -2.10 13.16 -2.73
C ALA A 70 -2.57 14.45 -2.05
N ARG A 71 -1.92 14.89 -0.96
CA ARG A 71 -2.20 16.17 -0.30
C ARG A 71 -1.88 17.38 -1.16
N LEU A 72 -0.83 17.31 -1.99
CA LEU A 72 -0.54 18.37 -2.97
C LEU A 72 -1.65 18.49 -4.01
N ARG A 73 -2.32 17.38 -4.37
CA ARG A 73 -3.42 17.38 -5.34
C ARG A 73 -4.75 17.78 -4.73
N PHE A 74 -5.11 17.18 -3.61
CA PHE A 74 -6.46 17.27 -3.05
C PHE A 74 -6.57 18.24 -1.86
N GLY A 75 -5.46 18.66 -1.26
CA GLY A 75 -5.46 19.43 -0.01
C GLY A 75 -5.39 18.54 1.24
N GLU A 76 -4.93 19.11 2.35
CA GLU A 76 -4.76 18.39 3.64
C GLU A 76 -6.11 17.94 4.21
N GLU A 77 -7.15 18.75 4.04
CA GLU A 77 -8.52 18.49 4.48
C GLU A 77 -9.16 17.31 3.74
N ASN A 78 -8.75 17.07 2.50
CA ASN A 78 -9.26 15.98 1.67
C ASN A 78 -8.39 14.72 1.74
N VAL A 79 -7.22 14.77 2.38
CA VAL A 79 -6.40 13.58 2.71
C VAL A 79 -6.12 13.55 4.21
N PRO A 80 -7.19 13.50 5.04
CA PRO A 80 -7.06 13.69 6.47
C PRO A 80 -6.33 12.51 7.10
N GLN A 81 -5.54 12.76 8.13
CA GLN A 81 -4.89 11.68 8.88
C GLN A 81 -5.92 10.78 9.59
N ILE A 82 -7.03 11.36 10.02
CA ILE A 82 -8.16 10.68 10.66
C ILE A 82 -9.34 10.73 9.69
N VAL A 83 -9.72 9.58 9.16
CA VAL A 83 -10.85 9.42 8.24
C VAL A 83 -12.08 9.05 9.06
N ASN A 84 -13.01 10.00 9.21
CA ASN A 84 -14.23 9.85 10.02
C ASN A 84 -15.45 10.42 9.28
N PRO A 85 -15.89 9.79 8.17
CA PRO A 85 -17.02 10.31 7.37
C PRO A 85 -18.35 10.29 8.13
N LYS A 86 -18.48 9.46 9.18
CA LYS A 86 -19.69 9.36 10.01
C LYS A 86 -19.75 10.37 11.15
N GLY A 87 -18.71 11.19 11.32
CA GLY A 87 -18.67 12.18 12.39
C GLY A 87 -18.77 11.56 13.78
N LEU A 88 -18.23 10.35 13.95
CA LEU A 88 -18.24 9.64 15.23
C LEU A 88 -17.49 10.45 16.28
N ALA A 89 -18.06 10.56 17.48
CA ALA A 89 -17.40 11.22 18.60
C ALA A 89 -16.15 10.42 18.99
N LEU A 90 -15.00 11.09 18.96
CA LEU A 90 -13.74 10.49 19.39
C LEU A 90 -13.56 10.65 20.90
N PRO A 91 -12.93 9.68 21.59
CA PRO A 91 -12.58 9.84 22.99
C PRO A 91 -11.75 11.11 23.22
N ASN A 92 -11.95 11.76 24.37
CA ASN A 92 -11.16 12.93 24.75
C ASN A 92 -9.66 12.60 24.74
N GLY A 93 -8.87 13.43 24.06
CA GLY A 93 -7.43 13.21 23.92
C GLY A 93 -7.04 12.15 22.89
N PHE A 94 -7.96 11.71 22.03
CA PHE A 94 -7.61 10.82 20.91
C PHE A 94 -6.49 11.43 20.07
N CYS A 95 -5.36 10.74 20.01
CA CYS A 95 -4.28 11.04 19.11
C CYS A 95 -3.90 9.76 18.36
N ASN A 96 -3.46 9.90 17.11
CA ASN A 96 -2.86 8.79 16.38
C ASN A 96 -1.33 8.87 16.53
N PRO A 97 -0.74 8.14 17.51
CA PRO A 97 0.67 8.29 17.86
C PRO A 97 1.62 7.83 16.75
N LYS A 98 1.16 6.96 15.83
CA LYS A 98 1.99 6.41 14.75
C LYS A 98 2.09 7.33 13.54
N GLY A 99 1.30 8.40 13.46
CA GLY A 99 1.32 9.29 12.29
C GLY A 99 0.71 8.68 11.01
N GLU A 100 0.21 7.44 11.08
CA GLU A 100 -0.39 6.74 9.94
C GLU A 100 -1.77 7.31 9.61
N GLN A 101 -2.33 6.96 8.45
CA GLN A 101 -3.72 7.31 8.16
C GLN A 101 -4.63 6.23 8.73
N VAL A 102 -5.71 6.61 9.40
CA VAL A 102 -6.62 5.66 10.05
C VAL A 102 -8.07 5.95 9.71
N VAL A 103 -8.85 4.89 9.53
CA VAL A 103 -10.32 4.93 9.50
C VAL A 103 -10.84 4.76 10.91
N ILE A 104 -11.74 5.65 11.30
CA ILE A 104 -12.52 5.57 12.54
C ILE A 104 -13.86 4.94 12.20
N THR A 105 -14.23 3.93 12.96
CA THR A 105 -15.51 3.22 12.76
C THR A 105 -16.09 2.77 14.09
N ASN A 106 -17.40 2.61 14.14
CA ASN A 106 -18.10 1.92 15.22
C ASN A 106 -18.59 0.52 14.81
N VAL A 107 -18.21 0.06 13.62
CA VAL A 107 -18.37 -1.34 13.21
C VAL A 107 -17.33 -2.18 13.95
N ASN A 108 -17.75 -3.27 14.57
CA ASN A 108 -16.86 -4.23 15.22
C ASN A 108 -16.05 -5.03 14.20
N ILE A 109 -14.97 -4.41 13.72
CA ILE A 109 -14.00 -4.96 12.78
C ILE A 109 -13.13 -6.09 13.37
N GLU A 110 -13.26 -6.37 14.67
CA GLU A 110 -12.59 -7.49 15.35
C GLU A 110 -13.50 -8.75 15.39
N SER A 111 -14.79 -8.62 15.03
CA SER A 111 -15.78 -9.71 15.04
C SER A 111 -15.47 -10.80 14.02
N ALA A 112 -15.17 -12.01 14.50
CA ALA A 112 -14.96 -13.18 13.63
C ALA A 112 -16.18 -13.49 12.74
N ALA A 113 -17.39 -13.18 13.20
CA ALA A 113 -18.61 -13.35 12.40
C ALA A 113 -18.68 -12.35 11.23
N LEU A 114 -18.26 -11.10 11.44
CA LEU A 114 -18.15 -10.10 10.37
C LEU A 114 -17.13 -10.53 9.31
N HIS A 115 -15.94 -10.97 9.73
CA HIS A 115 -14.93 -11.51 8.81
C HIS A 115 -15.49 -12.69 8.01
N GLY A 116 -16.23 -13.59 8.68
CA GLY A 116 -16.94 -14.70 8.02
C GLY A 116 -17.93 -14.24 6.94
N GLU A 117 -18.74 -13.21 7.20
CA GLU A 117 -19.69 -12.66 6.21
C GLU A 117 -18.98 -11.98 5.03
N ILE A 118 -17.91 -11.21 5.27
CA ILE A 118 -17.12 -10.59 4.20
C ILE A 118 -16.46 -11.66 3.33
N ASN A 119 -15.89 -12.69 3.96
CA ASN A 119 -15.27 -13.80 3.23
C ASN A 119 -16.30 -14.57 2.40
N LYS A 120 -17.49 -14.83 2.95
CA LYS A 120 -18.59 -15.46 2.22
C LYS A 120 -19.00 -14.64 1.00
N PHE A 121 -19.22 -13.33 1.17
CA PHE A 121 -19.52 -12.42 0.06
C PHE A 121 -18.45 -12.51 -1.04
N ARG A 122 -17.17 -12.47 -0.66
CA ARG A 122 -16.04 -12.55 -1.59
C ARG A 122 -16.03 -13.88 -2.36
N GLU A 123 -16.25 -15.02 -1.71
CA GLU A 123 -16.24 -16.33 -2.38
C GLU A 123 -17.49 -16.58 -3.27
N GLU A 124 -18.64 -15.99 -2.91
CA GLU A 124 -19.84 -16.01 -3.74
C GLU A 124 -19.65 -15.22 -5.05
N HIS A 125 -18.91 -14.12 -5.00
CA HIS A 125 -18.65 -13.23 -6.13
C HIS A 125 -17.30 -13.48 -6.83
N LYS A 126 -16.51 -14.44 -6.34
CA LYS A 126 -15.19 -14.78 -6.89
C LYS A 126 -15.31 -15.30 -8.32
N GLY A 127 -14.38 -14.87 -9.18
CA GLY A 127 -14.23 -15.38 -10.53
C GLY A 127 -13.88 -16.87 -10.56
N ARG A 128 -14.38 -17.58 -11.56
CA ARG A 128 -14.29 -19.05 -11.69
C ARG A 128 -13.94 -19.46 -13.12
N GLY A 129 -13.55 -20.72 -13.30
CA GLY A 129 -13.19 -21.25 -14.62
C GLY A 129 -11.80 -20.80 -15.10
N ARG A 130 -11.43 -21.21 -16.32
CA ARG A 130 -10.13 -20.92 -16.94
C ARG A 130 -10.29 -20.75 -18.46
N GLY A 131 -9.39 -20.00 -19.09
CA GLY A 131 -9.39 -19.82 -20.54
C GLY A 131 -10.73 -19.27 -21.06
N LYS A 132 -11.30 -19.92 -22.08
CA LYS A 132 -12.55 -19.48 -22.72
C LYS A 132 -13.79 -19.58 -21.82
N SER A 133 -13.77 -20.39 -20.76
CA SER A 133 -14.87 -20.52 -19.79
C SER A 133 -14.66 -19.67 -18.53
N ARG A 134 -13.68 -18.77 -18.55
CA ARG A 134 -13.40 -17.89 -17.40
C ARG A 134 -14.56 -16.90 -17.22
N ILE A 135 -15.08 -16.90 -16.00
CA ILE A 135 -16.02 -15.89 -15.49
C ILE A 135 -15.20 -15.00 -14.56
N GLU A 136 -15.15 -13.70 -14.86
CA GLU A 136 -14.43 -12.73 -14.03
C GLU A 136 -15.16 -12.50 -12.70
N SER A 137 -14.45 -11.95 -11.72
CA SER A 137 -15.03 -11.61 -10.41
C SER A 137 -16.15 -10.59 -10.57
N SER A 138 -17.27 -10.81 -9.86
CA SER A 138 -18.38 -9.87 -9.75
C SER A 138 -18.30 -8.99 -8.49
N VAL A 139 -17.15 -8.97 -7.80
CA VAL A 139 -16.86 -7.98 -6.74
C VAL A 139 -16.52 -6.64 -7.39
N THR A 140 -17.53 -5.83 -7.67
CA THR A 140 -17.48 -4.52 -8.35
C THR A 140 -17.66 -3.38 -7.34
N GLN A 141 -17.52 -2.12 -7.76
CA GLN A 141 -17.83 -0.97 -6.90
C GLN A 141 -19.31 -0.97 -6.48
N GLU A 142 -20.19 -1.54 -7.32
CA GLU A 142 -21.61 -1.66 -7.02
C GLU A 142 -21.91 -2.79 -6.04
N SER A 143 -21.38 -4.00 -6.28
CA SER A 143 -21.73 -5.16 -5.44
C SER A 143 -21.19 -5.05 -4.02
N ILE A 144 -20.04 -4.36 -3.82
CA ILE A 144 -19.51 -4.12 -2.47
C ILE A 144 -20.46 -3.30 -1.60
N LYS A 145 -21.43 -2.56 -2.15
CA LYS A 145 -22.42 -1.84 -1.33
C LYS A 145 -23.23 -2.76 -0.41
N GLN A 146 -23.36 -4.04 -0.74
CA GLN A 146 -23.94 -5.05 0.16
C GLN A 146 -23.18 -5.17 1.48
N LEU A 147 -21.86 -4.94 1.45
CA LEU A 147 -21.02 -4.96 2.65
C LEU A 147 -21.36 -3.84 3.64
N LEU A 148 -21.95 -2.72 3.18
CA LEU A 148 -22.44 -1.69 4.10
C LEU A 148 -23.58 -2.23 4.96
N THR A 149 -24.52 -2.94 4.36
CA THR A 149 -25.61 -3.62 5.08
C THR A 149 -25.08 -4.69 6.04
N ILE A 150 -24.05 -5.45 5.62
CA ILE A 150 -23.39 -6.43 6.49
C ILE A 150 -22.74 -5.74 7.69
N GLY A 151 -21.88 -4.74 7.44
CA GLY A 151 -21.20 -4.00 8.51
C GLY A 151 -22.15 -3.28 9.46
N GLY A 152 -23.29 -2.79 8.96
CA GLY A 152 -24.34 -2.17 9.77
C GLY A 152 -24.91 -3.09 10.87
N LYS A 153 -24.88 -4.42 10.68
CA LYS A 153 -25.30 -5.40 11.72
C LYS A 153 -24.34 -5.48 12.90
N TYR A 154 -23.11 -5.00 12.71
CA TYR A 154 -22.01 -5.07 13.68
C TYR A 154 -21.65 -3.69 14.23
N ILE A 155 -22.54 -2.71 14.11
CA ILE A 155 -22.37 -1.40 14.76
C ILE A 155 -22.57 -1.56 16.26
N GLU A 156 -21.65 -1.02 17.04
CA GLU A 156 -21.66 -1.03 18.51
C GLU A 156 -21.36 0.38 19.06
N ASP A 157 -21.50 0.58 20.37
CA ASP A 157 -21.18 1.86 21.03
C ASP A 157 -19.67 2.12 21.19
N ARG A 158 -18.83 1.19 20.71
CA ARG A 158 -17.37 1.25 20.79
C ARG A 158 -16.75 1.76 19.49
N ILE A 159 -15.72 2.60 19.62
CA ILE A 159 -14.89 3.04 18.50
C ILE A 159 -13.74 2.05 18.25
N TYR A 160 -13.57 1.69 16.98
CA TYR A 160 -12.48 0.92 16.44
C TYR A 160 -11.65 1.77 15.47
N ILE A 161 -10.37 1.43 15.35
CA ILE A 161 -9.40 2.15 14.52
C ILE A 161 -8.77 1.15 13.57
N LYS A 162 -8.79 1.46 12.27
CA LYS A 162 -8.17 0.62 11.26
C LYS A 162 -7.17 1.45 10.44
N PRO A 163 -5.88 1.09 10.42
CA PRO A 163 -4.92 1.68 9.48
C PRO A 163 -5.34 1.43 8.05
N VAL A 164 -5.16 2.46 7.21
CA VAL A 164 -5.46 2.47 5.78
C VAL A 164 -4.24 2.98 5.02
N ASP A 165 -3.99 2.42 3.83
CA ASP A 165 -2.79 2.80 3.09
C ASP A 165 -2.89 4.20 2.49
N LEU A 166 -4.03 4.47 1.85
CA LEU A 166 -4.40 5.78 1.38
C LEU A 166 -5.93 5.90 1.30
N CYS A 167 -6.45 6.98 1.87
CA CYS A 167 -7.83 7.40 1.71
C CYS A 167 -7.90 8.90 1.48
N PHE A 168 -8.69 9.34 0.50
CA PHE A 168 -8.87 10.75 0.21
C PHE A 168 -10.25 11.02 -0.35
N ARG A 169 -10.64 12.29 -0.35
CA ARG A 169 -11.88 12.78 -0.95
C ARG A 169 -11.56 13.50 -2.26
N ASP A 170 -12.27 13.15 -3.32
CA ASP A 170 -12.25 13.85 -4.61
C ASP A 170 -13.65 14.41 -4.86
N GLY A 171 -13.83 15.71 -4.64
CA GLY A 171 -15.16 16.33 -4.56
C GLY A 171 -15.96 15.78 -3.37
N GLU A 172 -17.06 15.09 -3.64
CA GLU A 172 -17.88 14.42 -2.61
C GLU A 172 -17.53 12.93 -2.44
N GLU A 173 -16.76 12.35 -3.36
CA GLU A 173 -16.50 10.91 -3.42
C GLU A 173 -15.25 10.55 -2.61
N TRP A 174 -15.40 9.60 -1.68
CA TRP A 174 -14.27 9.00 -1.00
C TRP A 174 -13.58 7.97 -1.89
N ASN A 175 -12.26 7.92 -1.81
CA ASN A 175 -11.44 6.93 -2.48
C ASN A 175 -10.62 6.23 -1.39
N ILE A 176 -10.72 4.91 -1.29
CA ILE A 176 -9.96 4.10 -0.32
C ILE A 176 -9.13 3.05 -1.05
N MET A 177 -7.90 2.87 -0.60
CA MET A 177 -6.93 2.03 -1.29
C MET A 177 -6.17 1.12 -0.33
N GLU A 178 -5.96 -0.11 -0.77
CA GLU A 178 -4.91 -1.00 -0.28
C GLU A 178 -3.79 -0.95 -1.33
N ILE A 179 -2.58 -0.56 -0.92
CA ILE A 179 -1.44 -0.33 -1.81
C ILE A 179 -0.45 -1.49 -1.66
N LYS A 180 0.07 -1.96 -2.80
CA LYS A 180 1.20 -2.89 -2.86
C LYS A 180 2.29 -2.35 -3.77
N ALA A 181 3.54 -2.75 -3.53
CA ALA A 181 4.65 -2.26 -4.34
C ALA A 181 4.47 -2.58 -5.84
N GLY A 182 4.03 -3.80 -6.18
CA GLY A 182 3.80 -4.21 -7.57
C GLY A 182 4.56 -5.45 -8.02
N GLY A 183 5.39 -6.04 -7.14
CA GLY A 183 6.06 -7.33 -7.35
C GLY A 183 5.09 -8.51 -7.56
N ALA A 184 5.63 -9.73 -7.66
CA ALA A 184 4.80 -10.93 -7.78
C ALA A 184 3.90 -11.06 -6.53
N LEU A 185 2.68 -10.54 -6.62
CA LEU A 185 1.66 -10.72 -5.60
C LEU A 185 1.30 -12.20 -5.62
N ASP A 186 1.90 -12.92 -4.66
CA ASP A 186 1.68 -14.35 -4.51
C ASP A 186 0.18 -14.64 -4.49
N SER A 187 -0.24 -15.60 -5.32
CA SER A 187 -1.63 -16.01 -5.43
C SER A 187 -2.16 -16.57 -4.11
N SER A 188 -1.28 -17.10 -3.25
CA SER A 188 -1.63 -17.56 -1.90
C SER A 188 -2.20 -16.44 -1.02
N ASN A 189 -1.69 -15.21 -1.18
CA ASN A 189 -2.09 -14.04 -0.40
C ASN A 189 -3.24 -13.25 -1.05
N ALA A 190 -3.65 -13.61 -2.26
CA ALA A 190 -4.69 -12.89 -3.00
C ALA A 190 -6.05 -12.82 -2.26
N PRO A 191 -6.53 -13.89 -1.59
CA PRO A 191 -7.72 -13.83 -0.74
C PRO A 191 -7.65 -12.77 0.35
N SER A 192 -6.59 -12.82 1.18
CA SER A 192 -6.41 -11.92 2.32
C SER A 192 -6.25 -10.46 1.90
N ASN A 193 -5.56 -10.23 0.78
CA ASN A 193 -5.40 -8.88 0.22
C ASN A 193 -6.75 -8.28 -0.21
N ALA A 194 -7.62 -9.05 -0.86
CA ALA A 194 -8.95 -8.59 -1.22
C ALA A 194 -9.81 -8.36 0.03
N GLU A 195 -9.79 -9.29 0.99
CA GLU A 195 -10.55 -9.18 2.25
C GLU A 195 -10.18 -7.94 3.06
N LYS A 196 -8.88 -7.58 3.13
CA LYS A 196 -8.42 -6.34 3.79
C LYS A 196 -9.08 -5.09 3.20
N LEU A 197 -9.14 -4.99 1.86
CA LEU A 197 -9.78 -3.88 1.17
C LEU A 197 -11.30 -3.85 1.41
N LEU A 198 -11.96 -5.01 1.36
CA LEU A 198 -13.40 -5.13 1.61
C LEU A 198 -13.76 -4.79 3.06
N LEU A 199 -12.94 -5.20 4.03
CA LEU A 199 -13.10 -4.83 5.44
C LEU A 199 -12.92 -3.32 5.65
N LEU A 200 -11.96 -2.70 4.98
CA LEU A 200 -11.74 -1.25 5.02
C LEU A 200 -12.98 -0.49 4.52
N TYR A 201 -13.57 -0.90 3.40
CA TYR A 201 -14.82 -0.33 2.89
C TYR A 201 -15.98 -0.52 3.89
N THR A 202 -16.09 -1.73 4.43
CA THR A 202 -17.12 -2.08 5.42
C THR A 202 -16.99 -1.23 6.68
N ALA A 203 -15.77 -0.97 7.13
CA ALA A 203 -15.46 -0.11 8.27
C ALA A 203 -15.81 1.36 8.01
N LEU A 204 -15.54 1.86 6.80
CA LEU A 204 -15.82 3.26 6.44
C LEU A 204 -17.32 3.58 6.49
N GLN A 205 -18.18 2.57 6.25
CA GLN A 205 -19.65 2.69 6.21
C GLN A 205 -20.18 3.77 5.24
N GLU A 206 -19.39 4.18 4.24
CA GLU A 206 -19.72 5.29 3.35
C GLU A 206 -20.16 4.82 1.96
N LYS A 207 -21.35 5.25 1.53
CA LYS A 207 -21.93 4.84 0.24
C LYS A 207 -21.23 5.50 -0.92
N ASN A 208 -20.87 6.78 -0.78
CA ASN A 208 -20.16 7.52 -1.81
C ASN A 208 -18.66 7.28 -1.69
N CYS A 209 -18.24 6.02 -1.88
CA CYS A 209 -16.85 5.61 -1.78
C CYS A 209 -16.48 4.58 -2.84
N ARG A 210 -15.34 4.80 -3.51
CA ARG A 210 -14.68 3.82 -4.39
C ARG A 210 -13.51 3.14 -3.70
N CYS A 211 -13.40 1.85 -3.95
CA CYS A 211 -12.35 0.99 -3.41
C CYS A 211 -11.38 0.55 -4.49
N TYR A 212 -10.09 0.65 -4.21
CA TYR A 212 -9.07 0.23 -5.16
C TYR A 212 -8.01 -0.66 -4.53
N PHE A 213 -7.72 -1.76 -5.20
CA PHE A 213 -6.47 -2.48 -5.02
C PHE A 213 -5.43 -1.83 -5.92
N ALA A 214 -4.43 -1.18 -5.33
CA ALA A 214 -3.45 -0.38 -6.05
C ALA A 214 -2.08 -1.04 -6.07
N THR A 215 -1.35 -0.88 -7.17
CA THR A 215 0.09 -1.14 -7.20
C THR A 215 0.88 0.07 -7.66
N LEU A 216 2.08 0.25 -7.11
CA LEU A 216 2.93 1.41 -7.41
C LEU A 216 3.62 1.30 -8.76
N TYR A 217 3.86 0.08 -9.23
CA TYR A 217 4.35 -0.20 -10.57
C TYR A 217 3.73 -1.51 -11.09
N ASN A 218 3.80 -1.72 -12.40
CA ASN A 218 3.56 -3.03 -13.00
C ASN A 218 4.88 -3.79 -13.15
N LYS A 219 5.02 -4.95 -12.48
CA LYS A 219 6.22 -5.81 -12.60
C LYS A 219 6.53 -6.24 -14.04
N ASP A 220 5.51 -6.34 -14.89
CA ASP A 220 5.64 -6.76 -16.29
C ASP A 220 5.86 -5.56 -17.23
N GLY A 221 5.98 -4.34 -16.68
CA GLY A 221 6.16 -3.10 -17.42
C GLY A 221 4.88 -2.26 -17.52
N GLU A 222 5.03 -0.94 -17.49
CA GLU A 222 3.91 -0.01 -17.60
C GLU A 222 3.21 -0.13 -18.96
N GLY A 223 1.88 -0.31 -18.93
CA GLY A 223 1.07 -0.61 -20.12
C GLY A 223 0.96 -2.08 -20.50
N ALA A 224 1.77 -2.97 -19.90
CA ALA A 224 1.60 -4.42 -20.10
C ALA A 224 0.34 -4.94 -19.40
N HIS A 225 -0.18 -6.08 -19.87
CA HIS A 225 -1.29 -6.74 -19.18
C HIS A 225 -0.83 -7.20 -17.80
N TRP A 226 -1.43 -6.65 -16.76
CA TRP A 226 -1.09 -7.00 -15.38
C TRP A 226 -1.63 -8.39 -15.05
N ASN A 227 -0.80 -9.30 -14.52
CA ASN A 227 -1.23 -10.65 -14.13
C ASN A 227 -1.15 -10.82 -12.61
N SER A 228 -2.27 -11.12 -11.97
CA SER A 228 -2.33 -11.40 -10.53
C SER A 228 -3.52 -12.27 -10.16
N GLY A 229 -3.34 -13.14 -9.17
CA GLY A 229 -4.41 -13.96 -8.58
C GLY A 229 -5.51 -13.12 -7.92
N VAL A 230 -5.22 -11.86 -7.54
CA VAL A 230 -6.20 -10.93 -6.93
C VAL A 230 -7.37 -10.65 -7.87
N LYS A 231 -7.18 -10.75 -9.20
CA LYS A 231 -8.26 -10.60 -10.20
C LYS A 231 -9.39 -11.63 -10.06
N ALA A 232 -9.12 -12.77 -9.42
CA ALA A 232 -10.18 -13.73 -9.11
C ALA A 232 -11.11 -13.21 -8.00
N HIS A 233 -10.67 -12.25 -7.19
CA HIS A 233 -11.36 -11.81 -5.97
C HIS A 233 -11.93 -10.39 -6.06
N LEU A 234 -11.49 -9.60 -7.04
CA LEU A 234 -11.95 -8.24 -7.29
C LEU A 234 -12.17 -8.05 -8.80
N SER A 235 -13.19 -7.30 -9.19
CA SER A 235 -13.51 -7.00 -10.60
C SER A 235 -12.35 -6.25 -11.27
N TYR A 236 -11.86 -6.78 -12.39
CA TYR A 236 -10.79 -6.19 -13.18
C TYR A 236 -11.36 -5.68 -14.52
N PRO A 237 -11.06 -4.44 -14.95
CA PRO A 237 -10.11 -3.49 -14.35
C PRO A 237 -10.70 -2.56 -13.26
N GLU A 238 -12.01 -2.61 -13.04
CA GLU A 238 -12.77 -1.62 -12.27
C GLU A 238 -12.25 -1.32 -10.84
N MET A 239 -11.82 -2.35 -10.12
CA MET A 239 -11.36 -2.26 -8.73
C MET A 239 -9.84 -2.06 -8.60
N PHE A 240 -9.13 -1.78 -9.71
CA PHE A 240 -7.67 -1.76 -9.73
C PHE A 240 -7.10 -0.42 -10.21
N LEU A 241 -6.00 -0.03 -9.58
CA LEU A 241 -5.15 1.08 -10.04
C LEU A 241 -3.70 0.59 -10.12
N ILE A 242 -3.25 0.25 -11.32
CA ILE A 242 -1.93 -0.38 -11.52
C ILE A 242 -0.94 0.64 -12.06
N GLY A 243 0.19 0.80 -11.35
CA GLY A 243 1.33 1.60 -11.79
C GLY A 243 0.92 3.02 -12.15
N ARG A 244 1.08 3.37 -13.42
CA ARG A 244 0.67 4.66 -13.99
C ARG A 244 -0.73 5.09 -13.56
N GLN A 245 -1.72 4.18 -13.56
CA GLN A 245 -3.12 4.53 -13.23
C GLN A 245 -3.26 4.99 -11.77
N PHE A 246 -2.52 4.38 -10.85
CA PHE A 246 -2.48 4.79 -9.46
C PHE A 246 -1.85 6.18 -9.33
N TRP A 247 -0.68 6.39 -9.94
CA TRP A 247 -0.01 7.68 -9.85
C TRP A 247 -0.82 8.80 -10.49
N GLU A 248 -1.39 8.60 -11.67
CA GLU A 248 -2.25 9.60 -12.32
C GLU A 248 -3.52 9.90 -11.52
N ARG A 249 -3.96 8.99 -10.64
CA ARG A 249 -5.08 9.26 -9.72
C ARG A 249 -4.71 10.24 -8.61
N ILE A 250 -3.46 10.25 -8.14
CA ILE A 250 -3.07 11.02 -6.95
C ILE A 250 -2.09 12.17 -7.23
N LEU A 251 -1.43 12.18 -8.39
CA LEU A 251 -0.52 13.24 -8.80
C LEU A 251 -1.30 14.53 -9.08
N PRO A 252 -0.77 15.71 -8.71
CA PRO A 252 -1.30 16.99 -9.18
C PRO A 252 -1.53 16.98 -10.69
N GLN A 253 -2.61 17.64 -11.15
CA GLN A 253 -3.10 17.49 -12.53
C GLN A 253 -2.06 17.89 -13.59
N GLU A 254 -1.16 18.82 -13.24
CA GLU A 254 -0.06 19.28 -14.08
C GLU A 254 1.12 18.30 -14.15
N ILE A 255 1.16 17.26 -13.30
CA ILE A 255 2.24 16.28 -13.24
C ILE A 255 1.81 14.96 -13.88
N SER A 256 2.33 14.72 -15.08
CA SER A 256 2.20 13.40 -15.71
C SER A 256 3.02 12.34 -14.96
N PHE A 257 2.59 11.07 -15.05
CA PHE A 257 3.36 9.94 -14.53
C PHE A 257 4.80 9.89 -15.08
N ARG A 258 5.00 10.23 -16.36
CA ARG A 258 6.36 10.32 -16.96
C ARG A 258 7.22 11.37 -16.26
N ASN A 259 6.66 12.52 -15.92
CA ASN A 259 7.38 13.57 -15.18
C ASN A 259 7.67 13.12 -13.75
N PHE A 260 6.70 12.50 -13.07
CA PHE A 260 6.91 11.92 -11.74
C PHE A 260 8.09 10.91 -11.72
N VAL A 261 8.17 10.00 -12.70
CA VAL A 261 9.29 9.05 -12.79
C VAL A 261 10.64 9.76 -12.97
N LYS A 262 10.69 10.87 -13.70
CA LYS A 262 11.92 11.68 -13.83
C LYS A 262 12.30 12.31 -12.50
N ILE A 263 11.35 12.94 -11.82
CA ILE A 263 11.55 13.57 -10.50
C ILE A 263 12.05 12.54 -9.48
N TYR A 264 11.42 11.37 -9.45
CA TYR A 264 11.81 10.26 -8.58
C TYR A 264 13.25 9.82 -8.84
N LYS A 265 13.65 9.64 -10.10
CA LYS A 265 15.03 9.31 -10.46
C LYS A 265 16.03 10.38 -10.05
N GLN A 266 15.69 11.67 -10.25
CA GLN A 266 16.54 12.78 -9.83
C GLN A 266 16.74 12.80 -8.32
N ALA A 267 15.68 12.57 -7.54
CA ALA A 267 15.76 12.49 -6.09
C ALA A 267 16.68 11.33 -5.63
N LEU A 268 16.52 10.13 -6.20
CA LEU A 268 17.39 8.99 -5.86
C LEU A 268 18.86 9.21 -6.25
N THR A 269 19.11 9.86 -7.38
CA THR A 269 20.48 10.25 -7.78
C THR A 269 21.08 11.23 -6.77
N GLN A 270 20.30 12.20 -6.31
CA GLN A 270 20.76 13.20 -5.33
C GLN A 270 21.04 12.60 -3.94
N ILE A 271 20.32 11.55 -3.54
CA ILE A 271 20.63 10.77 -2.31
C ILE A 271 21.97 10.02 -2.44
N ASP A 272 22.44 9.81 -3.67
CA ASP A 272 23.58 8.97 -4.02
C ASP A 272 23.50 7.57 -3.39
N LEU A 273 22.32 6.95 -3.59
CA LEU A 273 22.02 5.62 -3.05
C LEU A 273 23.11 4.59 -3.39
N ASN A 274 23.69 4.67 -4.59
CA ASN A 274 24.75 3.75 -5.02
C ASN A 274 26.04 3.91 -4.22
N ALA A 275 26.51 5.13 -3.96
CA ALA A 275 27.72 5.32 -3.15
C ALA A 275 27.49 4.86 -1.71
N ARG A 276 26.31 5.14 -1.15
CA ARG A 276 25.95 4.69 0.20
C ARG A 276 25.89 3.16 0.31
N ILE A 277 25.31 2.47 -0.68
CA ILE A 277 25.31 1.00 -0.75
C ILE A 277 26.75 0.46 -0.78
N ARG A 278 27.60 1.02 -1.65
CA ARG A 278 29.00 0.60 -1.74
C ARG A 278 29.73 0.75 -0.40
N THR A 279 29.47 1.85 0.31
CA THR A 279 30.04 2.12 1.63
C THR A 279 29.57 1.06 2.65
N MET A 280 28.27 0.85 2.80
CA MET A 280 27.71 -0.18 3.71
C MET A 280 28.27 -1.59 3.45
N ILE A 281 28.39 -1.96 2.18
CA ILE A 281 28.92 -3.28 1.78
C ILE A 281 30.41 -3.35 2.08
N SER A 282 31.19 -2.34 1.68
CA SER A 282 32.63 -2.27 1.94
C SER A 282 32.93 -2.35 3.43
N ASP A 283 32.20 -1.63 4.26
CA ASP A 283 32.37 -1.61 5.71
C ASP A 283 32.11 -2.99 6.33
N CYS A 284 31.17 -3.77 5.81
CA CYS A 284 30.88 -5.13 6.32
C CYS A 284 31.85 -6.19 5.78
N VAL A 285 32.34 -6.03 4.55
CA VAL A 285 33.24 -6.99 3.91
C VAL A 285 34.69 -6.79 4.37
N GLY A 286 35.11 -5.54 4.58
CA GLY A 286 36.48 -5.15 4.94
C GLY A 286 36.80 -5.08 6.44
N THR A 287 35.82 -5.21 7.34
CA THR A 287 36.04 -5.21 8.81
C THR A 287 36.50 -6.57 9.41
N LEU A 288 36.95 -7.51 8.57
CA LEU A 288 37.48 -8.83 8.95
C LEU A 288 38.52 -9.31 7.95
#